data_AF-A0A3B9JAG1-F1
#
_entry.id   AF-A0A3B9JAG1-F1
#
_cell.length_a   1.000
_cell.length_b   1.000
_cell.length_c   1.000
_cell.angle_alpha   90.00
_cell.angle_beta   90.00
_cell.angle_gamma   90.00
#
_symmetry.space_group_name_H-M   'P 1'
#
loop_
_entity.id
_entity.type
_entity.pdbx_description
1 polymer ?
#
loop_
_entity_poly.entity_id
_entity_poly.type
_entity_poly.pdbx_seq_one_letter_code
_entity_poly.pdbx_strand_id
1 'polypeptide(L)' 'KPEIVDIVVSGPGKAYLFRYGEMFELTWYRNAIDQLFTLVGPDGEPFPLKPGNTWFEVVGSSTQMKQEGDSSWRFMFSIP' A
#
# COMPACT_ATOMS: atom_id res chain seq x y z
N LYS A 1 23.44 -16.09 -8.91
CA LYS A 1 23.39 -14.91 -9.80
C LYS A 1 22.29 -14.00 -9.25
N PRO A 2 22.55 -12.70 -9.00
CA PRO A 2 21.47 -11.77 -8.70
C PRO A 2 20.58 -11.64 -9.93
N GLU A 3 19.28 -11.65 -9.72
CA GLU A 3 18.25 -11.31 -10.71
C GLU A 3 17.88 -9.84 -10.51
N ILE A 4 17.86 -9.06 -11.59
CA ILE A 4 17.37 -7.68 -11.55
C ILE A 4 15.93 -7.73 -12.01
N VAL A 5 15.01 -7.40 -11.11
CA VAL A 5 13.57 -7.34 -11.41
C VAL A 5 13.19 -5.87 -11.56
N ASP A 6 12.76 -5.48 -12.76
CA ASP A 6 12.14 -4.18 -12.99
C ASP A 6 10.70 -4.21 -12.49
N ILE A 7 10.38 -3.36 -11.51
CA ILE A 7 9.05 -3.24 -10.93
C ILE A 7 8.40 -1.96 -11.48
N VAL A 8 7.49 -2.11 -12.43
CA VAL A 8 6.65 -1.02 -12.92
C VAL A 8 5.43 -0.89 -12.03
N VAL A 9 5.45 0.09 -11.12
CA VAL A 9 4.31 0.41 -10.26
C VAL A 9 3.44 1.46 -10.97
N SER A 10 2.34 1.05 -11.59
CA SER A 10 1.39 1.94 -12.29
C SER A 10 -0.06 1.47 -12.12
N GLY A 11 -1.02 2.39 -12.32
CA GLY A 11 -2.45 2.07 -12.24
C GLY A 11 -2.99 2.02 -10.81
N PRO A 12 -4.14 1.35 -10.59
CA PRO A 12 -4.69 1.13 -9.26
C PRO A 12 -4.10 -0.12 -8.59
N GLY A 13 -4.00 -0.11 -7.27
CA GLY A 13 -3.72 -1.31 -6.48
C GLY A 13 -4.22 -1.20 -5.04
N LYS A 14 -4.27 -2.32 -4.34
CA LYS A 14 -4.71 -2.33 -2.93
C LYS A 14 -3.64 -1.70 -2.04
N ALA A 15 -4.05 -0.86 -1.10
CA ALA A 15 -3.23 -0.29 -0.05
C ALA A 15 -3.83 -0.57 1.33
N TYR A 16 -2.96 -0.68 2.32
CA TYR A 16 -3.31 -0.72 3.73
C TYR A 16 -2.59 0.43 4.42
N LEU A 17 -3.35 1.34 5.04
CA LEU A 17 -2.80 2.49 5.77
C LEU A 17 -2.99 2.30 7.27
N PHE A 18 -1.88 2.34 8.02
CA PHE A 18 -1.89 2.23 9.47
C PHE A 18 -1.73 3.60 10.11
N ARG A 19 -2.71 4.01 10.93
CA ARG A 19 -2.72 5.32 11.57
C ARG A 19 -3.61 5.31 12.81
N TYR A 20 -3.16 5.95 13.90
CA TYR A 20 -3.90 6.02 15.18
C TYR A 20 -4.29 4.68 15.78
N GLY A 21 -3.55 3.60 15.47
CA GLY A 21 -3.90 2.25 15.91
C GLY A 21 -4.99 1.59 15.06
N GLU A 22 -5.44 2.25 13.99
CA GLU A 22 -6.43 1.73 13.05
C GLU A 22 -5.77 1.38 11.71
N MET A 23 -6.37 0.43 11.00
CA MET A 23 -6.01 0.05 9.65
C MET A 23 -7.14 0.43 8.69
N PHE A 24 -6.78 1.13 7.62
CA PHE A 24 -7.69 1.51 6.55
C PHE A 24 -7.35 0.74 5.27
N GLU A 25 -8.32 0.03 4.70
CA GLU A 25 -8.21 -0.52 3.35
C GLU A 25 -8.52 0.57 2.33
N LEU A 26 -7.56 0.83 1.45
CA LEU A 26 -7.61 1.89 0.45
C LEU A 26 -7.21 1.35 -0.92
N THR A 27 -7.44 2.16 -1.95
CA THR A 27 -6.86 1.93 -3.27
C THR A 27 -5.79 2.99 -3.52
N TRP A 28 -4.57 2.58 -3.85
CA TRP A 28 -3.56 3.51 -4.36
C TRP A 28 -3.72 3.64 -5.87
N TYR A 29 -3.47 4.84 -6.39
CA TYR A 29 -3.41 5.14 -7.81
C TYR A 29 -2.09 5.80 -8.14
N ARG A 30 -1.48 5.40 -9.25
CA ARG A 30 -0.36 6.12 -9.86
C ARG A 30 -0.65 6.31 -11.35
N ASN A 31 -1.18 7.49 -11.69
CA ASN A 31 -1.70 7.79 -13.02
C ASN A 31 -0.60 7.97 -14.07
N ALA A 32 0.59 8.40 -13.66
CA ALA A 32 1.76 8.49 -14.50
C ALA A 32 3.02 8.19 -13.67
N ILE A 33 4.09 7.73 -14.33
CA ILE A 33 5.31 7.28 -13.66
C ILE A 33 6.07 8.42 -12.95
N ASP A 34 5.86 9.65 -13.37
CA ASP A 34 6.40 10.88 -12.78
C ASP A 34 5.50 11.46 -11.66
N GLN A 35 4.34 10.85 -11.41
CA GLN A 35 3.40 11.28 -10.38
C GLN A 35 3.53 10.46 -9.09
N LEU A 36 3.18 11.12 -7.98
CA LEU A 36 3.05 10.50 -6.67
C LEU A 36 1.80 9.63 -6.59
N PHE A 37 1.82 8.71 -5.62
CA PHE A 37 0.64 7.92 -5.28
C PHE A 37 -0.47 8.80 -4.72
N THR A 38 -1.69 8.57 -5.19
CA THR A 38 -2.91 9.04 -4.54
C THR A 38 -3.57 7.86 -3.81
N LEU A 39 -4.04 8.07 -2.59
CA LEU A 39 -4.84 7.08 -1.88
C LEU A 39 -6.31 7.47 -1.99
N VAL A 40 -7.17 6.49 -2.22
CA VAL A 40 -8.61 6.67 -2.41
C VAL A 40 -9.36 5.73 -1.48
N GLY A 41 -10.36 6.26 -0.79
CA GLY A 41 -11.22 5.51 0.12
C GLY A 41 -12.22 4.60 -0.60
N PRO A 42 -12.94 3.74 0.15
CA PRO A 42 -13.99 2.89 -0.41
C PRO A 42 -15.19 3.70 -0.94
N ASP A 43 -15.32 4.96 -0.55
CA ASP A 43 -16.30 5.93 -1.06
C ASP A 43 -15.90 6.54 -2.41
N GLY A 44 -14.68 6.27 -2.89
CA GLY A 44 -14.15 6.82 -4.13
C GLY A 44 -13.50 8.21 -3.97
N GLU A 45 -13.46 8.75 -2.75
CA GLU A 45 -12.88 10.06 -2.48
C GLU A 45 -11.38 9.98 -2.10
N PRO A 46 -10.57 11.01 -2.41
CA PRO A 46 -9.17 11.05 -1.99
C PRO A 46 -9.02 10.94 -0.47
N PHE A 47 -8.17 10.02 -0.02
CA PHE A 47 -7.85 9.80 1.38
C PHE A 47 -6.58 10.58 1.77
N PRO A 48 -6.68 11.63 2.61
CA PRO A 48 -5.56 12.53 2.87
C PRO A 48 -4.48 11.89 3.76
N LEU A 49 -3.22 12.13 3.38
CA LEU A 49 -2.09 11.95 4.29
C LEU A 49 -2.11 13.08 5.35
N LYS A 50 -1.74 12.74 6.58
CA LYS A 50 -1.62 13.69 7.68
C LYS A 50 -0.24 14.34 7.65
N PRO A 51 -0.12 15.55 8.21
CA PRO A 51 1.17 16.19 8.40
C PRO A 51 2.14 15.28 9.17
N GLY A 52 3.41 15.27 8.74
CA GLY A 52 4.48 14.50 9.35
C GLY A 52 5.04 13.42 8.43
N ASN A 53 5.76 12.47 9.01
CA ASN A 53 6.44 11.42 8.25
C ASN A 53 5.43 10.35 7.82
N THR A 54 5.49 10.00 6.53
CA THR A 54 4.76 8.86 5.96
C THR A 54 5.78 7.89 5.40
N TRP A 55 5.65 6.62 5.74
CA TRP A 55 6.48 5.54 5.23
C TRP A 55 5.66 4.70 4.27
N PHE A 56 6.17 4.50 3.06
CA PHE A 56 5.59 3.58 2.09
C PHE A 56 6.44 2.31 2.04
N GLU A 57 5.78 1.18 2.17
CA GLU A 57 6.38 -0.13 1.96
C GLU A 57 5.71 -0.76 0.73
N VAL A 58 6.48 -0.89 -0.35
CA VAL A 58 6.02 -1.51 -1.58
C VAL A 58 6.37 -2.98 -1.50
N VAL A 59 5.35 -3.83 -1.57
CA VAL A 59 5.46 -5.28 -1.45
C VAL A 59 4.99 -5.94 -2.73
N GLY A 60 5.40 -7.19 -2.94
CA GLY A 60 4.92 -7.96 -4.07
C GLY A 60 3.42 -8.26 -3.96
N SER A 61 2.75 -8.32 -5.09
CA SER A 61 1.34 -8.68 -5.28
C SER A 61 0.95 -10.03 -4.66
N SER A 62 1.90 -10.94 -4.51
CA SER A 62 1.71 -12.25 -3.85
C SER A 62 1.80 -12.20 -2.33
N THR A 63 2.15 -11.05 -1.75
CA THR A 63 2.21 -10.84 -0.30
C THR A 63 0.87 -11.16 0.34
N GLN A 64 0.93 -11.97 1.40
CA GLN A 64 -0.25 -12.34 2.17
C GLN A 64 -0.36 -11.45 3.41
N MET A 65 -1.59 -11.07 3.76
CA MET A 65 -1.89 -10.34 4.99
C MET A 65 -2.85 -11.16 5.84
N LYS A 66 -2.54 -11.26 7.13
CA LYS A 66 -3.42 -11.89 8.13
C LYS A 66 -3.60 -10.94 9.31
N GLN A 67 -4.84 -10.75 9.73
CA GLN A 67 -5.14 -10.12 11.02
C GLN A 67 -4.99 -11.16 12.14
N GLU A 68 -4.20 -10.84 13.16
CA GLU A 68 -3.96 -11.67 14.34
C GLU A 68 -4.59 -11.01 15.57
N GLY A 69 -5.85 -11.36 15.88
CA GLY A 69 -6.61 -10.70 16.95
C GLY A 69 -7.17 -9.34 16.52
N ASP A 70 -7.52 -8.48 17.49
CA ASP A 70 -8.36 -7.31 17.19
C ASP A 70 -7.60 -6.14 16.56
N SER A 71 -6.27 -6.03 16.74
CA SER A 71 -5.48 -4.87 16.27
C SER A 71 -4.03 -5.20 15.93
N SER A 72 -3.76 -6.42 15.47
CA SER A 72 -2.44 -6.80 14.96
C SER A 72 -2.58 -7.36 13.56
N TRP A 73 -1.67 -6.94 12.66
CA TRP A 73 -1.64 -7.35 11.27
C TRP A 73 -0.26 -7.87 10.93
N ARG A 74 -0.22 -9.05 10.31
CA ARG A 74 1.00 -9.70 9.86
C ARG A 74 1.02 -9.74 8.34
N PHE A 75 2.05 -9.12 7.76
CA PHE A 75 2.37 -9.26 6.34
C PHE A 75 3.47 -10.32 6.17
N MET A 76 3.24 -11.25 5.26
CA MET A 76 4.22 -12.24 4.84
C MET A 76 4.68 -11.87 3.43
N PHE A 77 5.79 -11.13 3.36
CA PHE A 77 6.29 -10.59 2.09
C PHE A 77 6.70 -11.71 1.15
N SER A 78 6.21 -11.59 -0.07
CA SER A 78 6.54 -12.46 -1.20
C SER A 78 6.67 -11.59 -2.44
N ILE A 79 7.49 -12.05 -3.38
CA ILE A 79 7.67 -11.44 -4.70
C ILE A 79 7.29 -12.47 -5.77
N PRO A 80 6.66 -12.05 -6.88
CA PRO A 80 6.32 -10.66 -7.22
C PRO A 80 5.08 -10.15 -6.50
#